data_AF-A0A382JY21-F1
#
_entry.id   AF-A0A382JY21-F1
#
_cell.length_a   1.000
_cell.length_b   1.000
_cell.length_c   1.000
_cell.angle_alpha   90.00
_cell.angle_beta   90.00
_cell.angle_gamma   90.00
#
_symmetry.space_group_name_H-M   'P 1'
#
loop_
_entity.id
_entity.type
_entity.pdbx_description
1 polymer ?
#
loop_
_entity_poly.entity_id
_entity_poly.type
_entity_poly.pdbx_seq_one_letter_code
_entity_poly.pdbx_strand_id
1 'polypeptide(L)'
;MEGPDSTRLITACNRNVDDRQRLSLRDPQLMSARSGLVDDILLRHPAECAVCERAGECEVQEAVAAHGDGATRATLVGSGEQVQLGPRLVLDRSRCILCTRCVRFEAEVSGSAGLAVSGAGADTVIDTCGA
;
A
#
# COMPACT_ATOMS: atom_id res chain seq x y z
N MET A 1 5.84 -25.57 25.57
CA MET A 1 4.41 -25.94 25.62
C MET A 1 3.77 -25.31 24.40
N GLU A 2 3.98 -25.99 23.27
CA GLU A 2 3.52 -25.63 21.94
C GLU A 2 1.98 -25.73 21.90
N GLY A 3 1.31 -24.59 21.73
CA GLY A 3 -0.06 -24.52 21.23
C GLY A 3 -0.03 -24.50 19.71
N PRO A 4 -1.12 -24.90 19.02
CA PRO A 4 -1.10 -25.24 17.60
C PRO A 4 -0.43 -24.15 16.77
N ASP A 5 0.67 -24.54 16.11
CA ASP A 5 1.40 -23.75 15.15
C ASP A 5 0.41 -23.11 14.17
N SER A 6 0.20 -21.80 14.31
CA SER A 6 -0.31 -21.02 13.20
C SER A 6 0.85 -20.82 12.22
N THR A 7 1.16 -21.84 11.43
CA THR A 7 2.17 -21.81 10.34
C THR A 7 1.88 -20.71 9.30
N ARG A 8 0.70 -20.10 9.39
CA ARG A 8 0.22 -19.05 8.48
C ARG A 8 0.38 -17.67 9.11
N LEU A 9 1.03 -16.77 8.38
CA LEU A 9 1.04 -15.34 8.69
C LEU A 9 -0.38 -14.77 8.69
N ILE A 10 -0.66 -13.89 9.64
CA ILE A 10 -1.94 -13.22 9.81
C ILE A 10 -1.80 -11.72 9.57
N THR A 11 -2.84 -11.10 9.03
CA THR A 11 -2.92 -9.64 8.91
C THR A 11 -3.29 -9.05 10.27
N ALA A 12 -2.42 -8.20 10.83
CA ALA A 12 -2.62 -7.68 12.17
C ALA A 12 -3.78 -6.67 12.29
N CYS A 13 -4.00 -5.85 11.25
CA CYS A 13 -4.91 -4.70 11.34
C CYS A 13 -6.41 -5.06 11.45
N ASN A 14 -6.82 -6.28 11.10
CA ASN A 14 -8.21 -6.72 11.16
C ASN A 14 -8.44 -7.89 12.12
N ARG A 15 -7.43 -8.27 12.92
CA ARG A 15 -7.51 -9.41 13.82
C ARG A 15 -7.87 -8.96 15.24
N ASN A 16 -8.90 -9.59 15.82
CA ASN A 16 -9.22 -9.42 17.23
C ASN A 16 -8.15 -10.06 18.12
N VAL A 17 -7.78 -9.33 19.18
CA VAL A 17 -6.83 -9.76 20.20
C VAL A 17 -7.50 -10.71 21.18
N ASP A 18 -6.77 -11.74 21.61
CA ASP A 18 -7.21 -12.71 22.62
C ASP A 18 -6.11 -12.88 23.67
N ASP A 19 -6.50 -13.08 24.93
CA ASP A 19 -5.61 -13.15 26.09
C ASP A 19 -4.54 -14.25 26.01
N ARG A 20 -4.76 -15.28 25.17
CA ARG A 20 -3.82 -16.40 24.98
C ARG A 20 -2.99 -16.28 23.72
N GLN A 21 -3.05 -15.15 22.99
CA GLN A 21 -2.23 -14.96 21.80
C GLN A 21 -0.77 -14.62 22.14
N ARG A 22 0.16 -15.30 21.46
CA ARG A 22 1.56 -14.89 21.40
C ARG A 22 1.87 -14.41 19.99
N LEU A 23 2.20 -13.14 19.86
CA LEU A 23 2.58 -12.53 18.58
C LEU A 23 4.10 -12.42 18.51
N SER A 24 4.70 -12.94 17.44
CA SER A 24 6.11 -12.73 17.15
C SER A 24 6.26 -11.63 16.11
N LEU A 25 6.94 -10.54 16.47
CA LEU A 25 7.19 -9.42 15.57
C LEU A 25 8.54 -9.52 14.84
N ARG A 26 9.35 -10.52 15.18
CA ARG A 26 10.73 -10.72 14.67
C ARG A 26 10.92 -12.09 14.03
N ASP A 27 9.82 -12.77 13.72
CA ASP A 27 9.87 -14.06 13.05
C ASP A 27 10.51 -13.94 11.66
N PRO A 28 11.42 -14.85 11.25
CA PRO A 28 12.05 -14.78 9.93
C PRO A 28 11.07 -14.87 8.76
N GLN A 29 10.00 -15.66 8.88
CA GLN A 29 8.96 -15.77 7.85
C GLN A 29 8.19 -14.45 7.72
N LEU A 30 7.91 -13.77 8.84
CA LEU A 30 7.30 -12.44 8.84
C LEU A 30 8.18 -11.38 8.17
N MET A 31 9.49 -11.39 8.44
CA MET A 31 10.42 -10.43 7.84
C MET A 31 10.53 -10.63 6.32
N SER A 32 10.63 -11.88 5.87
CA SER A 32 10.62 -12.22 4.45
C SER A 32 9.33 -11.74 3.75
N ALA A 33 8.17 -11.97 4.38
CA ALA A 33 6.89 -11.51 3.84
C ALA A 33 6.79 -9.99 3.75
N ARG A 34 7.31 -9.25 4.74
CA ARG A 34 7.35 -7.77 4.69
C ARG A 34 8.22 -7.26 3.55
N SER A 35 9.40 -7.84 3.36
CA SER A 35 10.27 -7.49 2.23
C SER A 35 9.56 -7.76 0.90
N GLY A 36 8.91 -8.91 0.74
CA GLY A 36 8.16 -9.23 -0.48
C GLY A 36 7.02 -8.24 -0.78
N LEU A 37 6.29 -7.78 0.24
CA LEU A 37 5.25 -6.76 0.07
C LEU A 37 5.82 -5.40 -0.35
N VAL A 38 6.98 -5.02 0.18
CA VAL A 38 7.68 -3.80 -0.24
C VAL A 38 8.11 -3.91 -1.70
N ASP A 39 8.63 -5.06 -2.11
CA ASP A 39 9.02 -5.31 -3.49
C ASP A 39 7.81 -5.24 -4.44
N ASP A 40 6.66 -5.80 -4.05
CA ASP A 40 5.43 -5.76 -4.85
C ASP A 40 4.90 -4.32 -5.04
N ILE A 41 5.13 -3.45 -4.05
CA ILE A 41 4.83 -2.02 -4.15
C ILE A 41 5.81 -1.37 -5.15
N LEU A 42 7.11 -1.59 -4.97
CA LEU A 42 8.16 -1.00 -5.82
C LEU A 42 8.14 -1.52 -7.25
N LEU A 43 7.58 -2.72 -7.49
CA LEU A 43 7.42 -3.29 -8.82
C LEU A 43 6.56 -2.40 -9.71
N ARG A 44 5.54 -1.76 -9.14
CA ARG A 44 4.56 -0.90 -9.83
C ARG A 44 4.77 0.59 -9.57
N HIS A 45 5.49 0.96 -8.52
CA HIS A 45 5.74 2.35 -8.15
C HIS A 45 6.98 2.92 -8.87
N PRO A 46 6.91 4.12 -9.49
CA PRO A 46 8.05 4.71 -10.16
C PRO A 46 9.15 5.06 -9.15
N ALA A 47 10.39 4.72 -9.47
CA ALA A 47 11.57 5.00 -8.64
C ALA A 47 12.02 6.48 -8.72
N GLU A 48 11.07 7.41 -8.74
CA GLU A 48 11.27 8.84 -8.99
C GLU A 48 11.13 9.67 -7.71
N CYS A 49 11.83 9.27 -6.66
CA CYS A 49 11.75 9.94 -5.36
C CYS A 49 12.25 11.40 -5.40
N ALA A 50 13.22 11.74 -6.26
CA ALA A 50 13.81 13.07 -6.31
C ALA A 50 12.86 14.18 -6.79
N VAL A 51 11.81 13.81 -7.54
CA VAL A 51 10.81 14.75 -8.08
C VAL A 51 9.46 14.61 -7.37
N CYS A 52 9.34 13.67 -6.43
CA CYS A 52 8.11 13.43 -5.68
C CYS A 52 7.97 14.48 -4.57
N GLU A 53 6.82 15.16 -4.52
CA GLU A 53 6.53 16.18 -3.50
C GLU A 53 6.45 15.61 -2.08
N ARG A 54 6.19 14.30 -1.94
CA ARG A 54 6.11 13.60 -0.66
C ARG A 54 7.45 13.02 -0.21
N ALA A 55 8.53 13.25 -0.95
CA ALA A 55 9.84 12.73 -0.58
C ALA A 55 10.29 13.25 0.79
N GLY A 56 10.80 12.35 1.64
CA GLY A 56 11.20 12.66 3.01
C GLY A 56 10.10 12.48 4.07
N GLU A 57 8.82 12.46 3.67
CA GLU A 57 7.66 12.19 4.52
C GLU A 57 6.82 11.01 4.01
N CYS A 58 7.34 10.27 3.03
CA CYS A 58 6.63 9.19 2.36
C CYS A 58 6.71 7.90 3.19
N GLU A 59 5.56 7.39 3.64
CA GLU A 59 5.45 6.11 4.35
C GLU A 59 6.01 4.92 3.55
N VAL A 60 5.97 4.98 2.21
CA VAL A 60 6.58 3.94 1.36
C VAL A 60 8.10 3.99 1.44
N GLN A 61 8.71 5.18 1.47
CA GLN A 61 10.16 5.31 1.66
C GLN A 61 10.59 4.78 3.03
N GLU A 62 9.82 5.06 4.07
CA GLU A 62 10.06 4.52 5.41
C GLU A 62 9.94 2.99 5.44
N ALA A 63 8.92 2.42 4.78
CA ALA A 63 8.74 0.98 4.70
C ALA A 63 9.89 0.30 3.94
N VAL A 64 10.38 0.91 2.86
CA VAL A 64 11.57 0.44 2.13
C VAL A 64 12.81 0.48 3.00
N ALA A 65 13.03 1.56 3.75
CA ALA A 65 14.17 1.66 4.66
C ALA A 65 14.10 0.64 5.80
N ALA A 66 12.90 0.32 6.29
CA ALA A 66 12.70 -0.59 7.41
C ALA A 66 12.70 -2.08 7.02
N HIS A 67 12.22 -2.41 5.81
CA HIS A 67 11.91 -3.80 5.42
C HIS A 67 12.41 -4.20 4.03
N GLY A 68 12.94 -3.27 3.23
CA GLY A 68 13.49 -3.59 1.92
C GLY A 68 14.79 -4.39 2.03
N ASP A 69 15.02 -5.30 1.09
CA ASP A 69 16.23 -6.12 1.00
C ASP A 69 17.39 -5.42 0.26
N GLY A 70 17.15 -4.20 -0.24
CA GLY A 70 18.12 -3.40 -1.00
C GLY A 70 18.35 -3.89 -2.44
N ALA A 71 17.65 -4.94 -2.88
CA ALA A 71 17.73 -5.46 -4.23
C ALA A 71 16.59 -4.87 -5.09
N THR A 72 16.93 -4.01 -6.04
CA THR A 72 15.93 -3.43 -6.95
C THR A 72 15.47 -4.50 -7.94
N ARG A 73 14.25 -5.01 -7.77
CA ARG A 73 13.59 -5.88 -8.76
C ARG A 73 13.11 -5.05 -9.97
N ALA A 74 13.01 -5.70 -11.13
CA ALA A 74 12.68 -5.05 -12.40
C ALA A 74 11.37 -4.25 -12.31
N THR A 75 11.41 -2.94 -12.57
CA THR A 75 10.20 -2.10 -12.52
C THR A 75 9.31 -2.39 -13.72
N LEU A 76 8.11 -2.91 -13.47
CA LEU A 76 7.03 -2.93 -14.43
C LEU A 76 6.35 -1.57 -14.32
N VAL A 77 6.90 -0.55 -14.99
CA VAL A 77 6.41 0.83 -14.90
C VAL A 77 4.92 0.85 -15.24
N GLY A 78 4.08 1.12 -14.24
CA GLY A 78 2.66 1.32 -14.44
C GLY A 78 2.43 2.63 -15.20
N SER A 79 1.77 2.56 -16.35
CA SER A 79 1.24 3.73 -17.05
C SER A 79 0.08 4.31 -16.25
N GLY A 80 0.37 5.24 -15.34
CA GLY A 80 -0.63 5.96 -14.57
C GLY A 80 -0.79 7.39 -15.06
N GLU A 81 -2.03 7.81 -15.33
CA GLU A 81 -2.36 9.20 -15.66
C GLU A 81 -2.57 10.04 -14.38
N GLN A 82 -2.29 11.34 -14.48
CA GLN A 82 -2.65 12.30 -13.43
C GLN A 82 -4.10 12.75 -13.61
N VAL A 83 -4.90 12.61 -12.58
CA VAL A 83 -6.32 12.99 -12.60
C VAL A 83 -6.60 14.12 -11.65
N GLN A 84 -7.25 15.16 -12.16
CA GLN A 84 -7.59 16.34 -11.38
C GLN A 84 -8.87 16.08 -10.59
N LEU A 85 -8.75 15.95 -9.27
CA LEU A 85 -9.88 15.72 -8.35
C LEU A 85 -10.62 17.01 -7.99
N GLY A 86 -10.05 18.16 -8.36
CA GLY A 86 -10.63 19.47 -8.13
C GLY A 86 -9.61 20.59 -8.39
N PRO A 87 -9.93 21.84 -8.03
CA PRO A 87 -9.08 22.99 -8.35
C PRO A 87 -7.73 23.02 -7.60
N ARG A 88 -7.56 22.19 -6.57
CA ARG A 88 -6.38 22.18 -5.69
C ARG A 88 -5.74 20.81 -5.52
N LEU A 89 -6.38 19.75 -6.00
CA LEU A 89 -5.95 18.38 -5.72
C LEU A 89 -5.80 17.62 -7.04
N VAL A 90 -4.62 17.04 -7.22
CA VAL A 90 -4.30 16.14 -8.33
C VAL A 90 -3.96 14.78 -7.75
N LEU A 91 -4.59 13.75 -8.28
CA LEU A 91 -4.29 12.35 -7.99
C LEU A 91 -3.34 11.83 -9.06
N ASP A 92 -2.10 11.55 -8.67
CA ASP A 92 -1.16 10.87 -9.52
C ASP A 92 -1.34 9.33 -9.39
N ARG A 93 -1.93 8.70 -10.41
CA ARG A 93 -2.18 7.25 -10.39
C ARG A 93 -0.90 6.44 -10.53
N SER A 94 0.15 6.98 -11.15
CA SER A 94 1.43 6.27 -11.30
C SER A 94 2.09 6.01 -9.94
N ARG A 95 1.88 6.93 -8.98
CA ARG A 95 2.44 6.85 -7.63
C ARG A 95 1.51 6.17 -6.62
N CYS A 96 0.27 5.86 -7.00
CA CYS A 96 -0.72 5.27 -6.10
C CYS A 96 -0.45 3.77 -5.86
N ILE A 97 -0.39 3.37 -4.58
CA ILE A 97 -0.21 1.96 -4.18
C ILE A 97 -1.52 1.20 -3.97
N LEU A 98 -2.66 1.79 -4.37
CA LEU A 98 -4.01 1.20 -4.21
C LEU A 98 -4.39 0.84 -2.75
N CYS A 99 -3.92 1.60 -1.76
CA CYS A 99 -4.23 1.33 -0.35
C CYS A 99 -5.67 1.66 0.08
N THR A 100 -6.50 2.20 -0.83
CA THR A 100 -7.91 2.60 -0.62
C THR A 100 -8.21 3.55 0.54
N ARG A 101 -7.20 4.11 1.21
CA ARG A 101 -7.38 5.07 2.31
C ARG A 101 -8.16 6.33 1.89
N CYS A 102 -7.91 6.86 0.70
CA CYS A 102 -8.61 8.04 0.20
C CYS A 102 -10.11 7.78 -0.05
N VAL A 103 -10.45 6.65 -0.68
CA VAL A 103 -11.84 6.21 -0.90
C VAL A 103 -12.58 6.06 0.42
N ARG A 104 -11.94 5.43 1.42
CA ARG A 104 -12.51 5.28 2.76
C ARG A 104 -12.67 6.61 3.48
N PHE A 105 -11.66 7.49 3.41
CA PHE A 105 -11.74 8.82 4.01
C PHE A 105 -12.91 9.62 3.45
N GLU A 106 -13.12 9.53 2.14
CA GLU A 106 -14.21 10.27 1.51
C GLU A 106 -15.57 9.78 2.01
N ALA A 107 -15.78 8.47 2.01
CA ALA A 107 -17.03 7.84 2.44
C ALA A 107 -17.31 7.99 3.94
N GLU A 108 -16.27 7.86 4.79
CA GLU A 108 -16.41 7.80 6.24
C GLU A 108 -16.30 9.19 6.91
N VAL A 109 -15.51 10.11 6.34
CA VAL A 109 -15.18 11.41 6.99
C VAL A 109 -15.74 12.59 6.21
N SER A 110 -15.48 12.67 4.90
CA SER A 110 -15.99 13.77 4.06
C SER A 110 -17.50 13.68 3.83
N GLY A 111 -18.04 12.45 3.84
CA GLY A 111 -19.43 12.16 3.48
C GLY A 111 -19.71 12.31 1.99
N SER A 112 -18.68 12.46 1.16
CA SER A 112 -18.76 12.47 -0.30
C SER A 112 -18.30 11.12 -0.86
N ALA A 113 -18.82 10.71 -2.02
CA ALA A 113 -18.54 9.40 -2.63
C ALA A 113 -18.00 9.56 -4.06
N GLY A 114 -17.14 10.56 -4.24
CA GLY A 114 -16.54 10.95 -5.49
C GLY A 114 -15.39 10.07 -5.96
N LEU A 115 -14.76 9.27 -5.11
CA LEU A 115 -13.67 8.33 -5.43
C LEU A 115 -14.10 6.88 -5.27
N ALA A 116 -13.71 6.04 -6.22
CA ALA A 116 -13.89 4.60 -6.18
C ALA A 116 -12.70 3.85 -6.77
N VAL A 117 -12.67 2.55 -6.51
CA VAL A 117 -11.77 1.61 -7.18
C VAL A 117 -12.44 1.17 -8.48
N SER A 118 -11.76 1.36 -9.60
CA SER A 118 -12.21 1.00 -10.94
C SER A 118 -11.23 0.01 -11.58
N GLY A 119 -11.73 -0.86 -12.46
CA GLY A 119 -10.94 -1.90 -13.11
C GLY A 119 -10.77 -3.16 -12.28
N ALA A 120 -9.90 -4.06 -12.73
CA ALA A 120 -9.58 -5.32 -12.08
C ALA A 120 -8.17 -5.80 -12.42
N GLY A 121 -7.57 -6.59 -11.53
CA GLY A 121 -6.24 -7.15 -11.75
C GLY A 121 -5.16 -6.06 -11.84
N ALA A 122 -4.31 -6.14 -12.85
CA ALA A 122 -3.22 -5.17 -13.07
C ALA A 122 -3.72 -3.77 -13.45
N ASP A 123 -4.91 -3.68 -14.06
CA ASP A 123 -5.51 -2.43 -14.54
C ASP A 123 -6.36 -1.73 -13.46
N THR A 124 -6.21 -2.14 -12.20
CA THR A 124 -6.94 -1.55 -11.08
C THR A 124 -6.42 -0.14 -10.78
N VAL A 125 -7.30 0.85 -10.75
CA VAL A 125 -6.98 2.25 -10.47
C VAL A 125 -7.98 2.87 -9.50
N ILE A 126 -7.58 3.96 -8.85
CA ILE A 126 -8.52 4.81 -8.12
C ILE A 126 -8.98 5.91 -9.08
N ASP A 127 -10.28 5.96 -9.33
CA ASP A 127 -10.93 6.89 -10.24
C ASP A 127 -12.07 7.65 -9.56
N THR A 128 -12.52 8.72 -10.19
CA THR A 128 -13.71 9.45 -9.77
C THR A 128 -14.97 8.70 -10.21
N CYS A 129 -15.96 8.61 -9.32
CA CYS A 129 -17.31 8.12 -9.62
C CYS A 129 -18.02 9.08 -10.59
N GLY A 130 -17.80 8.93 -11.89
CA GLY A 130 -18.45 9.75 -12.91
C GLY A 130 -17.65 10.02 -14.17
N ALA A 131 -16.50 9.38 -14.36
CA ALA A 131 -15.75 9.36 -15.62
C ALA A 131 -16.14 8.14 -16.48
#